data_AF-A0A7N0UBG5-F1
#
_entry.id   AF-A0A7N0UBG5-F1
#
_cell.length_a   1.000
_cell.length_b   1.000
_cell.length_c   1.000
_cell.angle_alpha   90.00
_cell.angle_beta   90.00
_cell.angle_gamma   90.00
#
_symmetry.space_group_name_H-M   'P 1'
#
loop_
_entity.id
_entity.type
_entity.pdbx_description
1 polymer ?
#
loop_
_entity_poly.entity_id
_entity_poly.type
_entity_poly.pdbx_seq_one_letter_code
_entity_poly.pdbx_strand_id
1 'polypeptide(L)'
;METKASSDGKRRFRKWAAASIMVRMVLIYYSKSLNLAARPELSTPLTSLRRLAEGYWLKQESISPYAGSMYHGSPLLLSIFGPLTVESVKGFPGYLLCSLLFVAADFVAAMLLRETGRHIQSSNNQSLKLLGLDKMLQSSEYFHSGDIAALIYLWNPMTILTCVGSSTTPIENLIVILTLYGASTKRAPLAAFGWVMATHLSLYPAVLIIPVILLTGYGLDGPPRKLFCQKKSDVDGDTISNEKDVATQSENSAAFSWKAIMHFFLWVCVWSFYILILCGFYVRKHGGLLNMFKRTYGFILTVEDLSPNIGVQWLEIQLYIWACWVCLSMNLLI
;
A
#
# COMPACT_ATOMS: atom_id res chain seq x y z
N MET A 1 -27.69 21.30 -9.41
CA MET A 1 -27.94 19.88 -9.07
C MET A 1 -26.64 19.14 -8.71
N GLU A 2 -25.52 19.42 -9.40
CA GLU A 2 -24.18 18.84 -9.11
C GLU A 2 -23.71 18.98 -7.64
N THR A 3 -23.94 20.13 -7.00
CA THR A 3 -23.51 20.37 -5.61
C THR A 3 -24.20 19.46 -4.59
N LYS A 4 -25.47 19.11 -4.85
CA LYS A 4 -26.25 18.25 -3.96
C LYS A 4 -25.84 16.78 -4.11
N ALA A 5 -25.62 16.32 -5.35
CA ALA A 5 -25.14 14.97 -5.66
C ALA A 5 -23.73 14.70 -5.12
N SER A 6 -22.80 15.66 -5.28
CA SER A 6 -21.45 15.59 -4.72
C SER A 6 -21.45 15.53 -3.18
N SER A 7 -22.34 16.28 -2.53
CA SER A 7 -22.47 16.24 -1.06
C SER A 7 -22.98 14.88 -0.55
N ASP A 8 -23.90 14.27 -1.30
CA ASP A 8 -24.51 13.01 -0.92
C ASP A 8 -23.54 11.83 -1.11
N GLY A 9 -22.73 11.83 -2.18
CA GLY A 9 -21.65 10.86 -2.37
C GLY A 9 -20.62 10.89 -1.22
N LYS A 10 -20.17 12.08 -0.82
CA LYS A 10 -19.26 12.25 0.33
C LYS A 10 -19.88 11.77 1.63
N ARG A 11 -21.18 12.03 1.85
CA ARG A 11 -21.90 11.58 3.04
C ARG A 11 -22.04 10.06 3.07
N ARG A 12 -22.34 9.43 1.93
CA ARG A 12 -22.41 7.96 1.79
C ARG A 12 -21.05 7.32 2.10
N PHE A 13 -19.96 7.82 1.51
CA PHE A 13 -18.61 7.33 1.79
C PHE A 13 -18.28 7.35 3.30
N ARG A 14 -18.53 8.48 3.97
CA ARG A 14 -18.27 8.62 5.42
C ARG A 14 -19.07 7.62 6.26
N LYS A 15 -20.33 7.37 5.90
CA LYS A 15 -21.18 6.37 6.58
C LYS A 15 -20.59 4.96 6.44
N TRP A 16 -20.22 4.56 5.22
CA TRP A 16 -19.65 3.23 4.96
C TRP A 16 -18.26 3.04 5.58
N ALA A 17 -17.42 4.07 5.55
CA ALA A 17 -16.13 4.05 6.23
C ALA A 17 -16.29 3.94 7.75
N ALA A 18 -17.20 4.71 8.35
CA ALA A 18 -17.50 4.63 9.78
C ALA A 18 -18.05 3.25 10.18
N ALA A 19 -18.95 2.68 9.37
CA ALA A 19 -19.47 1.33 9.60
C ALA A 19 -18.34 0.28 9.59
N SER A 20 -17.39 0.38 8.66
CA SER A 20 -16.23 -0.51 8.59
C SER A 20 -15.31 -0.42 9.82
N ILE A 21 -15.12 0.78 10.38
CA ILE A 21 -14.40 0.99 11.63
C ILE A 21 -15.19 0.38 12.81
N MET A 22 -16.50 0.59 12.87
CA MET A 22 -17.34 0.01 13.93
C MET A 22 -17.29 -1.52 13.90
N VAL A 23 -17.35 -2.14 12.72
CA VAL A 23 -17.19 -3.60 12.56
C VAL A 23 -15.85 -4.07 13.13
N ARG A 24 -14.73 -3.39 12.82
CA ARG A 24 -13.41 -3.71 13.40
C ARG A 24 -13.43 -3.59 14.92
N MET A 25 -13.98 -2.50 15.46
CA MET A 25 -14.04 -2.29 16.91
C MET A 25 -14.84 -3.38 17.63
N VAL A 26 -15.99 -3.77 17.08
CA VAL A 26 -16.81 -4.88 17.62
C VAL A 26 -16.04 -6.19 17.54
N LEU A 27 -15.40 -6.49 16.40
CA LEU A 27 -14.63 -7.72 16.24
C LEU A 27 -13.39 -7.78 17.15
N ILE A 28 -12.71 -6.66 17.37
CA ILE A 28 -11.58 -6.56 18.32
C ILE A 28 -12.04 -6.93 19.73
N TYR A 29 -13.24 -6.49 20.14
CA TYR A 29 -13.81 -6.85 21.43
C TYR A 29 -14.01 -8.38 21.57
N TYR A 30 -14.46 -9.05 20.50
CA TYR A 30 -14.63 -10.51 20.48
C TYR A 30 -13.37 -11.30 20.12
N SER A 31 -12.29 -10.65 19.66
CA SER A 31 -11.08 -11.31 19.12
C SER A 31 -10.46 -12.31 20.09
N LYS A 32 -10.47 -11.99 21.40
CA LYS A 32 -9.95 -12.88 22.45
C LYS A 32 -10.72 -14.20 22.56
N SER A 33 -12.02 -14.19 22.28
CA SER A 33 -12.85 -15.41 22.29
C SER A 33 -12.66 -16.27 21.05
N LEU A 34 -12.27 -15.64 19.93
CA LEU A 34 -12.14 -16.28 18.61
C LEU A 34 -10.76 -16.87 18.35
N ASN A 35 -9.77 -16.62 19.21
CA ASN A 35 -8.38 -17.10 19.09
C ASN A 35 -7.77 -16.88 17.69
N LEU A 36 -8.12 -15.78 17.03
CA LEU A 36 -7.72 -15.48 15.65
C LEU A 36 -6.19 -15.32 15.51
N ALA A 37 -5.54 -14.78 16.56
CA ALA A 37 -4.08 -14.62 16.60
C ALA A 37 -3.29 -15.93 16.62
N ALA A 38 -3.93 -17.06 17.00
CA ALA A 38 -3.29 -18.37 16.98
C ALA A 38 -3.36 -19.05 15.61
N ARG A 39 -4.16 -18.52 14.67
CA ARG A 39 -4.31 -19.10 13.34
C ARG A 39 -3.13 -18.70 12.45
N PRO A 40 -2.41 -19.66 11.85
CA PRO A 40 -1.26 -19.38 10.98
C PRO A 40 -1.65 -18.67 9.68
N GLU A 41 -2.95 -18.67 9.34
CA GLU A 41 -3.52 -17.91 8.22
C GLU A 41 -3.50 -16.39 8.43
N LEU A 42 -3.56 -15.93 9.69
CA LEU A 42 -3.68 -14.51 10.04
C LEU A 42 -2.42 -13.93 10.69
N SER A 43 -1.70 -14.75 11.44
CA SER A 43 -0.50 -14.37 12.16
C SER A 43 0.64 -15.27 11.72
N THR A 44 1.45 -14.77 10.78
CA THR A 44 2.62 -15.49 10.26
C THR A 44 3.82 -15.32 11.23
N PRO A 45 4.87 -16.14 11.11
CA PRO A 45 6.12 -15.94 11.85
C PRO A 45 6.69 -14.51 11.79
N LEU A 46 6.41 -13.77 10.71
CA LEU A 46 6.91 -12.42 10.48
C LEU A 46 5.94 -11.34 10.97
N THR A 47 4.63 -11.56 10.87
CA THR A 47 3.62 -10.53 11.14
C THR A 47 2.95 -10.65 12.52
N SER A 48 3.26 -11.70 13.29
CA SER A 48 2.65 -11.95 14.60
C SER A 48 3.03 -10.93 15.68
N LEU A 49 2.05 -10.25 16.27
CA LEU A 49 2.29 -9.38 17.44
C LEU A 49 2.76 -10.16 18.68
N ARG A 50 2.34 -11.43 18.83
CA ARG A 50 2.79 -12.27 19.96
C ARG A 50 4.29 -12.56 19.88
N ARG A 51 4.77 -12.93 18.69
CA ARG A 51 6.20 -13.19 18.46
C ARG A 51 7.03 -11.92 18.57
N LEU A 52 6.46 -10.78 18.18
CA LEU A 52 7.06 -9.46 18.42
C LEU A 52 7.20 -9.16 19.93
N ALA A 53 6.16 -9.41 20.72
CA ALA A 53 6.18 -9.20 22.16
C ALA A 53 7.22 -10.11 22.85
N GLU A 54 7.33 -11.37 22.43
CA GLU A 54 8.35 -12.32 22.90
C GLU A 54 9.77 -11.84 22.54
N GLY A 55 9.99 -11.37 21.32
CA GLY A 55 11.27 -10.79 20.90
C GLY A 55 11.64 -9.54 21.71
N TYR A 56 10.66 -8.73 22.10
CA TYR A 56 10.89 -7.55 22.93
C TYR A 56 11.15 -7.93 24.40
N TRP A 57 10.48 -8.96 24.91
CA TRP A 57 10.72 -9.48 26.25
C TRP A 57 12.16 -10.02 26.39
N LEU A 58 12.66 -10.79 25.42
CA LEU A 58 14.06 -11.24 25.40
C LEU A 58 15.05 -10.06 25.45
N LYS A 59 14.71 -8.96 24.78
CA LYS A 59 15.52 -7.74 24.81
C LYS A 59 15.61 -7.12 26.20
N GLN A 60 14.51 -7.14 26.96
CA GLN A 60 14.50 -6.61 28.33
C GLN A 60 15.45 -7.39 29.24
N GLU A 61 15.54 -8.70 29.03
CA GLU A 61 16.48 -9.59 29.70
C GLU A 61 17.92 -9.49 29.17
N SER A 62 18.24 -8.46 28.37
CA SER A 62 19.56 -8.25 27.75
C SER A 62 20.01 -9.40 26.83
N ILE A 63 19.07 -10.23 26.37
CA ILE A 63 19.30 -11.28 25.38
C ILE A 63 18.97 -10.71 24.00
N SER A 64 19.70 -11.14 22.96
CA SER A 64 19.37 -10.67 21.62
C SER A 64 17.94 -11.08 21.23
N PRO A 65 17.11 -10.19 20.67
CA PRO A 65 15.75 -10.51 20.23
C PRO A 65 15.67 -11.70 19.26
N TYR A 66 16.77 -11.95 18.53
CA TYR A 66 16.94 -12.98 17.53
C TYR A 66 17.66 -14.25 18.05
N ALA A 67 17.88 -14.36 19.37
CA ALA A 67 18.53 -15.53 19.96
C ALA A 67 17.64 -16.77 19.86
N GLY A 68 16.33 -16.59 20.03
CA GLY A 68 15.34 -17.65 19.86
C GLY A 68 14.85 -17.81 18.42
N SER A 69 14.11 -18.88 18.17
CA SER A 69 13.38 -19.11 16.91
C SER A 69 12.07 -18.32 16.82
N MET A 70 11.75 -17.52 17.84
CA MET A 70 10.47 -16.86 17.97
C MET A 70 10.39 -15.58 17.13
N TYR A 71 11.39 -14.70 17.13
CA TYR A 71 11.29 -13.44 16.38
C TYR A 71 12.30 -13.36 15.22
N HIS A 72 11.77 -13.16 14.01
CA HIS A 72 12.55 -12.96 12.77
C HIS A 72 12.09 -11.71 12.00
N GLY A 73 11.41 -10.78 12.66
CA GLY A 73 10.89 -9.56 12.04
C GLY A 73 11.83 -8.36 12.11
N SER A 74 11.40 -7.24 11.56
CA SER A 74 12.18 -6.01 11.49
C SER A 74 12.55 -5.43 12.87
N PRO A 75 13.81 -4.99 13.10
CA PRO A 75 14.21 -4.36 14.36
C PRO A 75 13.50 -3.03 14.63
N LEU A 76 13.14 -2.27 13.57
CA LEU A 76 12.42 -1.00 13.70
C LEU A 76 11.00 -1.22 14.21
N LEU A 77 10.33 -2.24 13.68
CA LEU A 77 9.01 -2.65 14.13
C LEU A 77 9.05 -3.06 15.61
N LEU A 78 10.08 -3.83 15.99
CA LEU A 78 10.34 -4.20 17.39
C LEU A 78 10.60 -2.99 18.29
N SER A 79 11.29 -1.97 17.78
CA SER A 79 11.56 -0.74 18.54
C SER A 79 10.31 0.09 18.81
N ILE A 80 9.39 0.14 17.85
CA ILE A 80 8.17 0.97 17.93
C ILE A 80 7.06 0.24 18.69
N PHE A 81 6.79 -1.01 18.31
CA PHE A 81 5.67 -1.78 18.83
C PHE A 81 6.02 -2.65 20.03
N GLY A 82 7.29 -2.98 20.24
CA GLY A 82 7.73 -3.74 21.41
C GLY A 82 7.31 -3.10 22.74
N PRO A 83 7.64 -1.82 23.01
CA PRO A 83 7.22 -1.14 24.24
C PRO A 83 5.70 -1.14 24.43
N LEU A 84 4.94 -0.93 23.34
CA LEU A 84 3.47 -0.88 23.34
C LEU A 84 2.83 -2.23 23.71
N THR A 85 3.52 -3.34 23.49
CA THR A 85 3.02 -4.67 23.85
C THR A 85 3.17 -4.99 25.35
N VAL A 86 4.14 -4.39 26.03
CA VAL A 86 4.48 -4.72 27.44
C VAL A 86 4.03 -3.65 28.42
N GLU A 87 4.10 -2.36 28.06
CA GLU A 87 3.66 -1.27 28.93
C GLU A 87 2.14 -1.11 28.88
N SER A 88 1.45 -1.67 29.87
CA SER A 88 0.06 -1.34 30.16
C SER A 88 -0.02 0.05 30.80
N VAL A 89 -0.13 1.08 29.96
CA VAL A 89 -0.33 2.46 30.46
C VAL A 89 -1.66 2.52 31.21
N LYS A 90 -1.60 2.63 32.55
CA LYS A 90 -2.71 2.98 33.45
C LYS A 90 -4.02 2.20 33.19
N GLY A 91 -3.98 0.88 33.31
CA GLY A 91 -5.18 0.04 33.37
C GLY A 91 -5.82 -0.33 32.02
N PHE A 92 -5.28 0.15 30.89
CA PHE A 92 -5.64 -0.35 29.57
C PHE A 92 -4.71 -1.51 29.17
N PRO A 93 -5.25 -2.62 28.67
CA PRO A 93 -4.41 -3.70 28.20
C PRO A 93 -3.75 -3.31 26.88
N GLY A 94 -2.42 -3.47 26.78
CA GLY A 94 -1.59 -3.00 25.65
C GLY A 94 -2.04 -3.51 24.27
N TYR A 95 -2.69 -4.69 24.21
CA TYR A 95 -3.26 -5.21 22.96
C TYR A 95 -4.31 -4.28 22.34
N LEU A 96 -5.12 -3.56 23.15
CA LEU A 96 -6.13 -2.64 22.62
C LEU A 96 -5.47 -1.43 21.95
N LEU A 97 -4.37 -0.93 22.50
CA LEU A 97 -3.65 0.20 21.91
C LEU A 97 -3.02 -0.20 20.56
N CYS A 98 -2.41 -1.38 20.49
CA CYS A 98 -1.92 -1.94 19.22
C CYS A 98 -3.06 -2.11 18.20
N SER A 99 -4.20 -2.67 18.61
CA SER A 99 -5.36 -2.83 17.71
C SER A 99 -5.91 -1.48 17.23
N LEU A 100 -5.96 -0.46 18.09
CA LEU A 100 -6.37 0.89 17.68
C LEU A 100 -5.40 1.50 16.66
N LEU A 101 -4.08 1.31 16.86
CA LEU A 101 -3.07 1.75 15.90
C LEU A 101 -3.22 1.02 14.56
N PHE A 102 -3.57 -0.26 14.57
CA PHE A 102 -3.83 -1.03 13.34
C PHE A 102 -5.09 -0.54 12.61
N VAL A 103 -6.18 -0.25 13.34
CA VAL A 103 -7.39 0.35 12.76
C VAL A 103 -7.09 1.73 12.16
N ALA A 104 -6.28 2.53 12.86
CA ALA A 104 -5.84 3.83 12.35
C ALA A 104 -4.98 3.69 11.09
N ALA A 105 -4.04 2.72 11.07
CA ALA A 105 -3.20 2.44 9.91
C ALA A 105 -4.04 2.02 8.69
N ASP A 106 -4.99 1.10 8.85
CA ASP A 106 -5.95 0.68 7.81
C ASP A 106 -6.76 1.88 7.29
N PHE A 107 -7.24 2.74 8.18
CA PHE A 107 -8.01 3.92 7.78
C PHE A 107 -7.17 4.93 7.00
N VAL A 108 -5.95 5.21 7.45
CA VAL A 108 -5.01 6.08 6.73
C VAL A 108 -4.64 5.47 5.38
N ALA A 109 -4.40 4.16 5.32
CA ALA A 109 -4.13 3.44 4.09
C ALA A 109 -5.30 3.60 3.09
N ALA A 110 -6.54 3.44 3.55
CA ALA A 110 -7.72 3.68 2.74
C ALA A 110 -7.83 5.13 2.25
N MET A 111 -7.49 6.13 3.08
CA MET A 111 -7.50 7.53 2.65
C MET A 111 -6.42 7.83 1.61
N LEU A 112 -5.21 7.27 1.75
CA LEU A 112 -4.16 7.39 0.75
C LEU A 112 -4.53 6.71 -0.56
N LEU A 113 -5.19 5.56 -0.51
CA LEU A 113 -5.71 4.88 -1.69
C LEU A 113 -6.79 5.71 -2.39
N ARG A 114 -7.68 6.34 -1.60
CA ARG A 114 -8.70 7.26 -2.11
C ARG A 114 -8.07 8.43 -2.86
N GLU A 115 -7.05 9.04 -2.27
CA GLU A 115 -6.37 10.19 -2.86
C GLU A 115 -5.57 9.80 -4.11
N THR A 116 -4.92 8.64 -4.09
CA THR A 116 -4.29 8.04 -5.28
C THR A 116 -5.31 7.88 -6.41
N GLY A 117 -6.48 7.29 -6.13
CA GLY A 117 -7.54 7.09 -7.13
C GLY A 117 -8.10 8.40 -7.69
N ARG A 118 -8.19 9.46 -6.86
CA ARG A 118 -8.59 10.80 -7.32
C ARG A 118 -7.56 11.47 -8.20
N HIS A 119 -6.28 11.35 -7.85
CA HIS A 119 -5.18 11.83 -8.67
C HIS A 119 -5.20 11.16 -10.06
N ILE A 120 -5.38 9.85 -10.10
CA ILE A 120 -5.51 9.08 -11.35
C ILE A 120 -6.73 9.53 -12.15
N GLN A 121 -7.90 9.63 -11.51
CA GLN A 121 -9.13 10.07 -12.17
C GLN A 121 -9.00 11.48 -12.73
N SER A 122 -8.35 12.40 -12.02
CA SER A 122 -8.12 13.76 -12.49
C SER A 122 -7.21 13.80 -13.74
N SER A 123 -6.11 13.04 -13.76
CA SER A 123 -5.27 12.90 -14.96
C SER A 123 -6.05 12.35 -16.14
N ASN A 124 -6.83 11.29 -15.92
CA ASN A 124 -7.63 10.67 -16.96
C ASN A 124 -8.70 11.61 -17.52
N ASN A 125 -9.37 12.38 -16.64
CA ASN A 125 -10.37 13.36 -17.07
C ASN A 125 -9.74 14.49 -17.90
N GLN A 126 -8.50 14.90 -17.58
CA GLN A 126 -7.76 15.89 -18.37
C GLN A 126 -7.41 15.33 -19.76
N SER A 127 -6.91 14.08 -19.83
CA SER A 127 -6.61 13.41 -21.10
C SER A 127 -7.87 13.23 -21.98
N LEU A 128 -9.01 12.80 -21.39
CA LEU A 128 -10.28 12.65 -22.12
C LEU A 128 -10.84 13.98 -22.64
N LYS A 129 -10.64 15.08 -21.91
CA LYS A 129 -11.00 16.43 -22.38
C LYS A 129 -10.16 16.86 -23.58
N LEU A 130 -8.87 16.54 -23.60
CA LEU A 130 -7.99 16.81 -24.76
C LEU A 130 -8.43 16.02 -26.00
N LEU A 131 -9.03 14.84 -25.81
CA LEU A 131 -9.59 13.99 -26.88
C LEU A 131 -11.00 14.39 -27.33
N GLY A 132 -11.63 15.40 -26.72
CA GLY A 132 -12.98 15.84 -27.07
C GLY A 132 -14.11 14.86 -26.66
N LEU A 133 -13.82 13.90 -25.76
CA LEU A 133 -14.79 12.90 -25.26
C LEU A 133 -15.51 13.37 -23.98
N ASP A 134 -15.95 14.61 -23.96
CA ASP A 134 -16.63 15.26 -22.83
C ASP A 134 -17.96 14.56 -22.44
N LYS A 135 -18.68 14.00 -23.42
CA LYS A 135 -19.94 13.27 -23.19
C LYS A 135 -19.78 11.98 -22.37
N MET A 136 -18.62 11.31 -22.43
CA MET A 136 -18.35 10.10 -21.62
C MET A 136 -18.07 10.42 -20.15
N LEU A 137 -17.68 11.65 -19.82
CA LEU A 137 -17.44 12.08 -18.45
C LEU A 137 -18.74 12.23 -17.65
N GLN A 138 -19.80 12.71 -18.30
CA GLN A 138 -21.09 13.00 -17.66
C GLN A 138 -21.87 11.73 -17.25
N SER A 139 -21.59 10.56 -17.84
CA SER A 139 -22.31 9.32 -17.52
C SER A 139 -21.79 8.60 -16.26
N SER A 140 -20.61 8.96 -15.73
CA SER A 140 -19.95 8.26 -14.62
C SER A 140 -20.31 8.77 -13.20
N GLU A 141 -21.33 9.62 -13.08
CA GLU A 141 -21.52 10.55 -11.96
C GLU A 141 -21.88 9.96 -10.59
N TYR A 142 -22.07 8.64 -10.46
CA TYR A 142 -22.61 8.06 -9.21
C TYR A 142 -21.55 7.77 -8.13
N PHE A 143 -20.29 7.50 -8.48
CA PHE A 143 -19.21 7.32 -7.50
C PHE A 143 -17.83 7.70 -8.08
N HIS A 144 -17.07 8.55 -7.37
CA HIS A 144 -15.66 8.76 -7.69
C HIS A 144 -14.90 7.46 -7.47
N SER A 145 -14.03 7.11 -8.41
CA SER A 145 -13.35 5.83 -8.40
C SER A 145 -12.43 5.63 -7.18
N GLY A 146 -11.81 6.70 -6.70
CA GLY A 146 -11.03 6.69 -5.46
C GLY A 146 -11.88 6.35 -4.23
N ASP A 147 -13.14 6.81 -4.19
CA ASP A 147 -14.04 6.49 -3.08
C ASP A 147 -14.41 5.00 -3.09
N ILE A 148 -14.59 4.40 -4.28
CA ILE A 148 -14.84 2.96 -4.45
C ILE A 148 -13.61 2.15 -4.00
N ALA A 149 -12.41 2.49 -4.50
CA ALA A 149 -11.18 1.76 -4.16
C ALA A 149 -10.93 1.72 -2.65
N ALA A 150 -11.12 2.85 -1.97
CA ALA A 150 -10.99 2.93 -0.51
C ALA A 150 -12.06 2.12 0.24
N LEU A 151 -13.30 2.11 -0.25
CA LEU A 151 -14.37 1.30 0.36
C LEU A 151 -14.11 -0.20 0.20
N ILE A 152 -13.66 -0.64 -0.98
CA ILE A 152 -13.34 -2.06 -1.20
C ILE A 152 -12.18 -2.49 -0.29
N TYR A 153 -11.15 -1.64 -0.14
CA TYR A 153 -10.06 -1.92 0.80
C TYR A 153 -10.54 -2.03 2.26
N LEU A 154 -11.39 -1.09 2.71
CA LEU A 154 -11.91 -1.09 4.08
C LEU A 154 -12.82 -2.27 4.37
N TRP A 155 -13.64 -2.68 3.40
CA TRP A 155 -14.58 -3.80 3.53
C TRP A 155 -13.99 -5.14 3.09
N ASN A 156 -12.71 -5.19 2.74
CA ASN A 156 -12.03 -6.43 2.44
C ASN A 156 -12.00 -7.30 3.70
N PRO A 157 -12.61 -8.51 3.68
CA PRO A 157 -12.65 -9.38 4.85
C PRO A 157 -11.25 -9.70 5.38
N MET A 158 -10.24 -9.77 4.49
CA MET A 158 -8.86 -10.05 4.90
C MET A 158 -8.21 -8.89 5.65
N THR A 159 -8.44 -7.64 5.26
CA THR A 159 -7.90 -6.48 6.00
C THR A 159 -8.55 -6.37 7.37
N ILE A 160 -9.85 -6.64 7.46
CA ILE A 160 -10.56 -6.74 8.73
C ILE A 160 -9.98 -7.86 9.60
N LEU A 161 -9.81 -9.07 9.05
CA LEU A 161 -9.33 -10.23 9.80
C LEU A 161 -7.88 -10.06 10.27
N THR A 162 -6.99 -9.50 9.45
CA THR A 162 -5.58 -9.23 9.83
C THR A 162 -5.47 -8.13 10.88
N CYS A 163 -6.28 -7.08 10.77
CA CYS A 163 -6.38 -6.03 11.79
C CYS A 163 -6.86 -6.59 13.14
N VAL A 164 -7.89 -7.45 13.14
CA VAL A 164 -8.46 -8.08 14.35
C VAL A 164 -7.57 -9.20 14.89
N GLY A 165 -6.83 -9.89 14.01
CA GLY A 165 -5.93 -11.00 14.31
C GLY A 165 -4.62 -10.61 14.99
N SER A 166 -4.45 -9.33 15.36
CA SER A 166 -3.24 -8.78 15.98
C SER A 166 -1.99 -9.06 15.14
N SER A 167 -2.06 -8.79 13.84
CA SER A 167 -0.90 -8.84 12.95
C SER A 167 -0.39 -7.43 12.61
N THR A 168 0.89 -7.31 12.26
CA THR A 168 1.52 -6.06 11.82
C THR A 168 1.21 -5.70 10.37
N THR A 169 0.46 -6.56 9.67
CA THR A 169 0.09 -6.44 8.26
C THR A 169 -0.56 -5.08 7.91
N PRO A 170 -1.44 -4.48 8.72
CA PRO A 170 -1.99 -3.15 8.45
C PRO A 170 -0.93 -2.05 8.26
N ILE A 171 0.20 -2.14 8.99
CA ILE A 171 1.31 -1.17 8.89
C ILE A 171 2.10 -1.41 7.61
N GLU A 172 2.37 -2.67 7.28
CA GLU A 172 3.06 -3.04 6.05
C GLU A 172 2.25 -2.57 4.82
N ASN A 173 0.94 -2.82 4.83
CA ASN A 173 0.01 -2.34 3.81
C ASN A 173 0.01 -0.81 3.69
N LEU A 174 0.01 -0.10 4.82
CA LEU A 174 0.07 1.36 4.82
C LEU A 174 1.33 1.89 4.14
N ILE A 175 2.50 1.33 4.46
CA ILE A 175 3.79 1.76 3.91
C ILE A 175 3.88 1.46 2.39
N VAL A 176 3.30 0.34 1.96
CA VAL A 176 3.17 0.01 0.53
C VAL A 176 2.27 1.01 -0.19
N ILE A 177 1.10 1.30 0.35
CA ILE A 177 0.18 2.27 -0.25
C ILE A 177 0.80 3.67 -0.27
N LEU A 178 1.59 4.03 0.74
CA LEU A 178 2.38 5.26 0.77
C LEU A 178 3.40 5.33 -0.38
N THR A 179 4.04 4.21 -0.69
CA THR A 179 4.95 4.07 -1.84
C THR A 179 4.23 4.37 -3.15
N LEU A 180 3.07 3.74 -3.36
CA LEU A 180 2.26 3.92 -4.56
C LEU A 180 1.72 5.36 -4.67
N TYR A 181 1.29 5.94 -3.56
CA TYR A 181 0.84 7.34 -3.51
C TYR A 181 1.99 8.31 -3.84
N GLY A 182 3.18 8.09 -3.27
CA GLY A 182 4.38 8.89 -3.56
C GLY A 182 4.77 8.81 -5.05
N ALA A 183 4.72 7.62 -5.63
CA ALA A 183 5.01 7.41 -7.04
C ALA A 183 3.95 8.06 -7.95
N SER A 184 2.67 7.93 -7.62
CA SER A 184 1.54 8.53 -8.35
C SER A 184 1.60 10.07 -8.35
N THR A 185 2.03 10.67 -7.24
CA THR A 185 2.17 12.13 -7.11
C THR A 185 3.53 12.67 -7.61
N LYS A 186 4.36 11.82 -8.22
CA LYS A 186 5.74 12.13 -8.66
C LYS A 186 6.65 12.67 -7.53
N ARG A 187 6.32 12.35 -6.27
CA ARG A 187 7.12 12.72 -5.09
C ARG A 187 8.12 11.61 -4.79
N ALA A 188 9.22 11.62 -5.53
CA ALA A 188 10.34 10.69 -5.39
C ALA A 188 10.81 10.42 -3.93
N PRO A 189 11.01 11.42 -3.04
CA PRO A 189 11.45 11.14 -1.66
C PRO A 189 10.44 10.33 -0.86
N LEU A 190 9.14 10.57 -1.07
CA LEU A 190 8.06 9.86 -0.38
C LEU A 190 7.92 8.43 -0.90
N ALA A 191 7.99 8.25 -2.22
CA ALA A 191 8.00 6.93 -2.84
C ALA A 191 9.20 6.10 -2.38
N ALA A 192 10.39 6.70 -2.36
CA ALA A 192 11.62 6.04 -1.93
C ALA A 192 11.54 5.65 -0.44
N PHE A 193 11.08 6.56 0.43
CA PHE A 193 10.88 6.25 1.85
C PHE A 193 9.95 5.06 2.05
N GLY A 194 8.78 5.08 1.41
CA GLY A 194 7.82 3.99 1.47
C GLY A 194 8.43 2.67 1.00
N TRP A 195 9.10 2.65 -0.15
CA TRP A 195 9.66 1.43 -0.71
C TRP A 195 10.77 0.84 0.17
N VAL A 196 11.71 1.67 0.65
CA VAL A 196 12.79 1.21 1.54
C VAL A 196 12.22 0.74 2.87
N MET A 197 11.24 1.43 3.45
CA MET A 197 10.59 0.96 4.67
C MET A 197 9.81 -0.34 4.45
N ALA A 198 9.09 -0.49 3.34
CA ALA A 198 8.33 -1.70 3.01
C ALA A 198 9.26 -2.90 2.87
N THR A 199 10.37 -2.75 2.14
CA THR A 199 11.41 -3.80 1.98
C THR A 199 12.14 -4.14 3.26
N HIS A 200 12.22 -3.19 4.20
CA HIS A 200 12.81 -3.41 5.52
C HIS A 200 11.86 -4.10 6.52
N LEU A 201 10.54 -3.93 6.35
CA LEU A 201 9.55 -4.64 7.17
C LEU A 201 9.34 -6.07 6.67
N SER A 202 9.29 -6.25 5.35
CA SER A 202 9.07 -7.52 4.68
C SER A 202 9.87 -7.57 3.37
N LEU A 203 10.35 -8.74 2.95
CA LEU A 203 11.13 -8.85 1.71
C LEU A 203 10.26 -8.72 0.45
N TYR A 204 8.98 -9.06 0.51
CA TYR A 204 8.11 -9.17 -0.67
C TYR A 204 7.91 -7.86 -1.46
N PRO A 205 7.74 -6.68 -0.82
CA PRO A 205 7.65 -5.39 -1.51
C PRO A 205 8.86 -5.03 -2.38
N ALA A 206 9.97 -5.77 -2.31
CA ALA A 206 11.13 -5.55 -3.18
C ALA A 206 10.74 -5.68 -4.66
N VAL A 207 9.80 -6.58 -5.00
CA VAL A 207 9.31 -6.79 -6.37
C VAL A 207 8.57 -5.55 -6.91
N LEU A 208 8.03 -4.70 -6.02
CA LEU A 208 7.37 -3.45 -6.42
C LEU A 208 8.32 -2.39 -6.99
N ILE A 209 9.64 -2.64 -7.01
CA ILE A 209 10.59 -1.71 -7.64
C ILE A 209 10.25 -1.46 -9.12
N ILE A 210 9.80 -2.49 -9.85
CA ILE A 210 9.42 -2.39 -11.25
C ILE A 210 8.23 -1.43 -11.44
N PRO A 211 7.05 -1.67 -10.82
CA PRO A 211 5.91 -0.76 -10.97
C PRO A 211 6.20 0.65 -10.43
N VAL A 212 7.01 0.79 -9.37
CA VAL A 212 7.37 2.11 -8.83
C VAL A 212 8.25 2.92 -9.80
N ILE A 213 9.23 2.29 -10.44
CA ILE A 213 10.06 2.94 -11.47
C ILE A 213 9.19 3.35 -12.66
N LEU A 214 8.32 2.47 -13.14
CA LEU A 214 7.43 2.77 -14.26
C LEU A 214 6.50 3.94 -13.94
N LEU A 215 5.86 3.92 -12.77
CA LEU A 215 4.92 4.96 -12.34
C LEU A 215 5.61 6.31 -12.10
N THR A 216 6.83 6.30 -11.55
CA THR A 216 7.63 7.52 -11.34
C THR A 216 8.20 8.07 -12.65
N GLY A 217 8.58 7.19 -13.57
CA GLY A 217 9.22 7.54 -14.84
C GLY A 217 8.25 8.08 -15.89
N TYR A 218 7.13 7.38 -16.11
CA TYR A 218 6.09 7.81 -17.06
C TYR A 218 5.10 8.81 -16.45
N GLY A 219 4.93 8.77 -15.12
CA GLY A 219 3.82 9.45 -14.48
C GLY A 219 2.49 8.72 -14.69
N LEU A 220 1.41 9.29 -14.16
CA LEU A 220 0.05 8.78 -14.35
C LEU A 220 -0.45 8.88 -15.81
N ASP A 221 0.32 9.53 -16.69
CA ASP A 221 -0.03 9.91 -18.04
C ASP A 221 0.59 9.01 -19.13
N GLY A 222 1.20 7.86 -18.78
CA GLY A 222 1.81 6.94 -19.75
C GLY A 222 1.55 5.45 -19.47
N PRO A 223 1.44 4.58 -20.50
CA PRO A 223 1.57 4.83 -21.95
C PRO A 223 0.25 5.28 -22.60
N PRO A 224 0.27 5.85 -23.82
CA PRO A 224 -0.95 6.30 -24.51
C PRO A 224 -1.95 5.15 -24.56
N ARG A 225 -3.17 5.41 -24.09
CA ARG A 225 -4.25 4.44 -24.25
C ARG A 225 -4.34 4.13 -25.73
N LYS A 226 -4.17 2.86 -26.10
CA LYS A 226 -4.59 2.35 -27.40
C LYS A 226 -6.12 2.30 -27.40
N LEU A 227 -6.75 3.46 -27.24
CA LEU A 227 -8.16 3.65 -27.53
C LEU A 227 -8.21 3.58 -29.06
N PHE A 228 -8.56 2.41 -29.57
CA PHE A 228 -8.92 2.28 -30.98
C PHE A 228 -10.00 3.32 -31.24
N CYS A 229 -9.72 4.31 -32.10
CA CYS A 229 -10.75 5.16 -32.66
C CYS A 229 -11.80 4.23 -33.26
N GLN A 230 -12.91 4.05 -32.56
CA GLN A 230 -14.07 3.40 -33.14
C GLN A 230 -14.58 4.39 -34.18
N LYS A 231 -14.10 4.23 -35.41
CA LYS A 231 -14.57 4.99 -36.57
C LYS A 231 -16.07 4.69 -36.66
N LYS A 232 -16.88 5.61 -36.17
CA LYS A 232 -18.30 5.64 -36.49
C LYS A 232 -18.37 5.85 -37.99
N SER A 233 -18.62 4.78 -38.73
CA SER A 233 -19.08 4.86 -40.10
C SER A 233 -20.55 5.27 -40.07
N ASP A 234 -20.81 6.52 -39.70
CA ASP A 234 -22.05 7.17 -40.10
C ASP A 234 -21.74 7.81 -41.46
N VAL A 235 -22.24 7.14 -42.50
CA VAL A 235 -22.30 7.65 -43.86
C VAL A 235 -23.20 8.88 -43.85
N ASP A 236 -22.64 10.08 -44.00
CA ASP A 236 -23.16 11.05 -44.97
C ASP A 236 -22.24 12.28 -45.14
N GLY A 237 -22.02 12.66 -46.40
CA GLY A 237 -21.86 14.04 -46.89
C GLY A 237 -20.64 14.88 -46.48
N ASP A 238 -19.66 14.94 -47.38
CA ASP A 238 -18.77 16.08 -47.72
C ASP A 238 -18.46 17.13 -46.66
N THR A 239 -17.18 17.20 -46.24
CA THR A 239 -16.35 18.43 -46.35
C THR A 239 -14.87 18.04 -46.20
N ILE A 240 -14.08 18.22 -47.26
CA ILE A 240 -12.61 18.14 -47.22
C ILE A 240 -12.11 19.30 -46.36
N SER A 241 -11.62 19.00 -45.15
CA SER A 241 -10.78 19.94 -44.39
C SER A 241 -9.69 19.20 -43.61
N ASN A 242 -8.46 19.38 -44.10
CA ASN A 242 -7.16 19.26 -43.43
C ASN A 242 -6.96 18.13 -42.39
N GLU A 243 -6.85 16.88 -42.88
CA GLU A 243 -6.35 15.73 -42.10
C GLU A 243 -4.85 15.83 -41.71
N LYS A 244 -4.10 16.81 -42.21
CA LYS A 244 -2.64 16.88 -42.00
C LYS A 244 -2.20 17.62 -40.73
N ASP A 245 -3.08 18.34 -40.04
CA ASP A 245 -2.71 19.07 -38.81
C ASP A 245 -3.02 18.32 -37.51
N VAL A 246 -3.77 17.21 -37.58
CA VAL A 246 -4.12 16.38 -36.40
C VAL A 246 -3.16 15.21 -36.22
N ALA A 247 -2.52 14.73 -37.29
CA ALA A 247 -1.56 13.63 -37.22
C ALA A 247 -0.23 14.03 -36.54
N THR A 248 0.14 15.31 -36.57
CA THR A 248 1.41 15.82 -36.03
C THR A 248 1.40 16.10 -34.53
N GLN A 249 0.25 16.01 -33.85
CA GLN A 249 0.18 16.24 -32.38
C GLN A 249 0.16 14.94 -31.55
N SER A 250 0.02 13.77 -32.20
CA SER A 250 -0.02 12.47 -31.50
C SER A 250 1.37 11.84 -31.25
N GLU A 251 2.46 12.49 -31.65
CA GLU A 251 3.84 11.98 -31.51
C GLU A 251 4.61 12.50 -30.28
N ASN A 252 3.97 13.24 -29.37
CA ASN A 252 4.54 13.42 -28.03
C ASN A 252 4.26 12.19 -27.18
N SER A 253 4.85 11.06 -27.59
CA SER A 253 4.96 9.86 -26.76
C SER A 253 5.47 10.29 -25.38
N ALA A 254 4.76 9.89 -24.32
CA ALA A 254 5.08 10.26 -22.95
C ALA A 254 6.57 9.97 -22.66
N ALA A 255 7.40 11.03 -22.70
CA ALA A 255 8.85 10.88 -22.59
C ALA A 255 9.18 10.40 -21.17
N PHE A 256 9.79 9.23 -21.10
CA PHE A 256 10.21 8.63 -19.84
C PHE A 256 11.21 9.56 -19.11
N SER A 257 10.82 10.03 -17.92
CA SER A 257 11.61 11.00 -17.16
C SER A 257 12.75 10.31 -16.40
N TRP A 258 13.89 10.14 -17.06
CA TRP A 258 15.12 9.63 -16.43
C TRP A 258 15.58 10.47 -15.23
N LYS A 259 15.34 11.79 -15.25
CA LYS A 259 15.67 12.70 -14.14
C LYS A 259 14.90 12.36 -12.86
N ALA A 260 13.60 12.05 -12.97
CA ALA A 260 12.78 11.67 -11.82
C ALA A 260 13.24 10.35 -11.19
N ILE A 261 13.72 9.42 -12.03
CA ILE A 261 14.20 8.11 -11.59
C ILE A 261 15.57 8.22 -10.92
N MET A 262 16.49 8.99 -11.48
CA MET A 262 17.78 9.26 -10.82
C MET A 262 17.57 9.90 -9.45
N HIS A 263 16.63 10.85 -9.36
CA HIS A 263 16.26 11.45 -8.08
C HIS A 263 15.61 10.44 -7.12
N PHE A 264 14.76 9.54 -7.60
CA PHE A 264 14.21 8.44 -6.79
C PHE A 264 15.30 7.52 -6.24
N PHE A 265 16.25 7.06 -7.07
CA PHE A 265 17.35 6.20 -6.62
C PHE A 265 18.27 6.92 -5.62
N LEU A 266 18.54 8.22 -5.82
CA LEU A 266 19.28 9.02 -4.85
C LEU A 266 18.61 8.98 -3.46
N TRP A 267 17.29 9.19 -3.41
CA TRP A 267 16.55 9.12 -2.16
C TRP A 267 16.48 7.71 -1.58
N VAL A 268 16.41 6.68 -2.42
CA VAL A 268 16.50 5.28 -1.98
C VAL A 268 17.83 5.04 -1.24
N CYS A 269 18.95 5.52 -1.79
CA CYS A 269 20.25 5.42 -1.13
C CYS A 269 20.27 6.16 0.22
N VAL A 270 19.75 7.39 0.28
CA VAL A 270 19.69 8.18 1.52
C VAL A 270 18.86 7.48 2.60
N TRP A 271 17.66 7.00 2.25
CA TRP A 271 16.79 6.31 3.21
C TRP A 271 17.36 4.96 3.64
N SER A 272 17.96 4.21 2.72
CA SER A 272 18.60 2.93 3.04
C SER A 272 19.75 3.14 4.02
N PHE A 273 20.59 4.15 3.80
CA PHE A 273 21.69 4.49 4.71
C PHE A 273 21.16 4.92 6.10
N TYR A 274 20.11 5.73 6.13
CA TYR A 274 19.47 6.17 7.37
C TYR A 274 18.92 4.98 8.19
N ILE A 275 18.21 4.05 7.54
CA ILE A 275 17.66 2.85 8.18
C ILE A 275 18.78 1.95 8.69
N LEU A 276 19.85 1.75 7.90
CA LEU A 276 21.02 0.98 8.33
C LEU A 276 21.68 1.58 9.58
N ILE A 277 21.78 2.91 9.67
CA ILE A 277 22.29 3.59 10.87
C ILE A 277 21.37 3.33 12.06
N LEU A 278 20.05 3.50 11.91
CA LEU A 278 19.09 3.26 12.99
C LEU A 278 19.14 1.81 13.48
N CYS A 279 19.18 0.85 12.56
CA CYS A 279 19.33 -0.57 12.90
C CYS A 279 20.67 -0.85 13.57
N GLY A 280 21.75 -0.20 13.11
CA GLY A 280 23.08 -0.27 13.72
C GLY A 280 23.06 0.20 15.17
N PHE A 281 22.47 1.36 15.46
CA PHE A 281 22.31 1.86 16.83
C PHE A 281 21.45 0.92 17.68
N TYR A 282 20.35 0.40 17.11
CA TYR A 282 19.44 -0.49 17.82
C TYR A 282 20.09 -1.82 18.22
N VAL A 283 20.88 -2.42 17.31
CA VAL A 283 21.47 -3.76 17.49
C VAL A 283 22.88 -3.70 18.09
N ARG A 284 23.47 -2.50 18.30
CA ARG A 284 24.84 -2.33 18.83
C ARG A 284 25.13 -3.11 20.12
N LYS A 285 24.12 -3.31 20.97
CA LYS A 285 24.23 -4.04 22.24
C LYS A 285 23.91 -5.55 22.16
N HIS A 286 23.39 -6.05 21.04
CA HIS A 286 22.72 -7.37 20.96
C HIS A 286 23.14 -8.23 19.76
N GLY A 287 24.42 -8.18 19.36
CA GLY A 287 25.00 -9.11 18.36
C GLY A 287 25.33 -8.50 16.98
N GLY A 288 25.21 -7.17 16.82
CA GLY A 288 25.64 -6.46 15.62
C GLY A 288 24.72 -6.58 14.39
N LEU A 289 24.95 -5.73 13.39
CA LEU A 289 24.12 -5.59 12.19
C LEU A 289 24.10 -6.88 11.34
N LEU A 290 25.25 -7.54 11.19
CA LEU A 290 25.39 -8.73 10.34
C LEU A 290 24.60 -9.93 10.89
N ASN A 291 24.62 -10.13 12.21
CA ASN A 291 23.82 -11.16 12.85
C ASN A 291 22.32 -10.88 12.67
N MET A 292 21.90 -9.62 12.81
CA MET A 292 20.51 -9.23 12.53
C MET A 292 20.12 -9.54 11.08
N PHE A 293 20.93 -9.17 10.08
CA PHE A 293 20.64 -9.49 8.67
C PHE A 293 20.52 -11.00 8.45
N LYS A 294 21.46 -11.79 8.98
CA LYS A 294 21.45 -13.25 8.88
C LYS A 294 20.21 -13.87 9.53
N ARG A 295 19.81 -13.37 10.70
CA ARG A 295 18.67 -13.92 11.46
C ARG A 295 17.31 -13.46 10.94
N THR A 296 17.23 -12.27 10.35
CA THR A 296 15.97 -11.69 9.84
C THR A 296 15.73 -12.15 8.40
N TYR A 297 16.70 -11.91 7.51
CA TYR A 297 16.55 -12.20 6.09
C TYR A 297 17.12 -13.56 5.70
N GLY A 298 18.22 -13.99 6.34
CA GLY A 298 18.78 -15.32 6.09
C GLY A 298 17.78 -16.42 6.44
N PHE A 299 17.05 -16.31 7.56
CA PHE A 299 15.99 -17.25 7.91
C PHE A 299 14.92 -17.39 6.83
N ILE A 300 14.50 -16.29 6.20
CA ILE A 300 13.51 -16.30 5.12
C ILE A 300 14.04 -17.01 3.86
N LEU A 301 15.35 -16.95 3.62
CA LEU A 301 16.00 -17.54 2.43
C LEU A 301 16.48 -18.99 2.64
N THR A 302 16.76 -19.42 3.87
CA THR A 302 17.41 -20.72 4.15
C THR A 302 16.49 -21.79 4.72
N VAL A 303 15.28 -21.46 5.17
CA VAL A 303 14.39 -22.45 5.78
C VAL A 303 13.62 -23.20 4.70
N GLU A 304 13.88 -24.51 4.60
CA GLU A 304 13.22 -25.44 3.67
C GLU A 304 11.75 -25.72 4.03
N ASP A 305 11.37 -25.55 5.31
CA ASP A 305 10.06 -25.90 5.88
C ASP A 305 9.06 -24.75 5.95
N LEU A 306 9.37 -23.59 5.36
CA LEU A 306 8.30 -22.74 4.86
C LEU A 306 7.78 -23.42 3.61
N SER A 307 7.06 -24.55 3.79
CA SER A 307 5.93 -24.83 2.88
C SER A 307 5.23 -23.49 2.80
N PRO A 308 5.30 -22.81 1.65
CA PRO A 308 4.74 -21.50 1.59
C PRO A 308 3.30 -21.75 1.99
N ASN A 309 2.79 -20.99 2.96
CA ASN A 309 1.37 -20.98 3.17
C ASN A 309 0.86 -20.31 1.88
N ILE A 310 0.81 -21.07 0.79
CA ILE A 310 0.70 -20.64 -0.60
C ILE A 310 -0.56 -19.79 -0.67
N GLY A 311 -1.61 -20.17 0.06
CA GLY A 311 -2.82 -19.36 0.24
C GLY A 311 -2.59 -17.94 0.76
N VAL A 312 -1.72 -17.71 1.75
CA VAL A 312 -1.47 -16.38 2.35
C VAL A 312 -0.47 -15.56 1.52
N GLN A 313 0.56 -16.20 0.96
CA GLN A 313 1.46 -15.58 -0.01
C GLN A 313 0.70 -15.08 -1.25
N TRP A 314 -0.25 -15.88 -1.75
CA TRP A 314 -1.15 -15.47 -2.82
C TRP A 314 -2.08 -14.33 -2.41
N LEU A 315 -2.41 -14.13 -1.12
CA LEU A 315 -3.31 -13.06 -0.65
C LEU A 315 -2.60 -11.71 -0.44
N GLU A 316 -1.37 -11.71 0.08
CA GLU A 316 -0.53 -10.51 0.07
C GLU A 316 -0.25 -10.09 -1.37
N ILE A 317 0.18 -11.05 -2.21
CA ILE A 317 0.32 -10.85 -3.66
C ILE A 317 -1.00 -10.43 -4.29
N GLN A 318 -2.17 -10.95 -3.90
CA GLN A 318 -3.46 -10.50 -4.42
C GLN A 318 -3.71 -9.05 -4.04
N LEU A 319 -3.35 -8.58 -2.84
CA LEU A 319 -3.49 -7.17 -2.47
C LEU A 319 -2.54 -6.27 -3.27
N TYR A 320 -1.31 -6.74 -3.54
CA TYR A 320 -0.33 -6.04 -4.38
C TYR A 320 -0.73 -6.03 -5.85
N ILE A 321 -1.15 -7.17 -6.39
CA ILE A 321 -1.71 -7.33 -7.73
C ILE A 321 -2.99 -6.51 -7.81
N TRP A 322 -3.84 -6.45 -6.80
CA TRP A 322 -5.09 -5.69 -6.81
C TRP A 322 -4.86 -4.19 -6.63
N ALA A 323 -3.88 -3.74 -5.85
CA ALA A 323 -3.45 -2.33 -5.83
C ALA A 323 -2.81 -1.92 -7.15
N CYS A 324 -1.96 -2.78 -7.72
CA CYS A 324 -1.35 -2.58 -9.02
C CYS A 324 -2.40 -2.67 -10.15
N TRP A 325 -3.37 -3.56 -10.05
CA TRP A 325 -4.46 -3.79 -11.01
C TRP A 325 -5.54 -2.74 -10.84
N VAL A 326 -5.83 -2.19 -9.66
CA VAL A 326 -6.73 -1.03 -9.52
C VAL A 326 -6.04 0.21 -10.08
N CYS A 327 -4.76 0.45 -9.77
CA CYS A 327 -4.02 1.57 -10.36
C CYS A 327 -3.83 1.43 -11.89
N LEU A 328 -3.56 0.23 -12.42
CA LEU A 328 -3.42 -0.01 -13.88
C LEU A 328 -4.76 -0.15 -14.60
N SER A 329 -5.71 -0.91 -14.06
CA SER A 329 -7.00 -1.17 -14.72
C SER A 329 -7.87 0.08 -14.76
N MET A 330 -7.76 0.99 -13.80
CA MET A 330 -8.35 2.32 -13.92
C MET A 330 -7.78 3.15 -15.08
N ASN A 331 -6.60 2.79 -15.58
CA ASN A 331 -6.04 3.33 -16.82
C ASN A 331 -6.44 2.54 -18.08
N LEU A 332 -7.06 1.37 -17.95
CA LEU A 332 -7.42 0.46 -19.06
C LEU A 332 -8.93 0.22 -19.24
N LEU A 333 -9.78 0.49 -18.23
CA LEU A 333 -11.22 0.18 -18.23
C LEU A 333 -12.15 1.35 -18.61
N ILE A 334 -11.63 2.44 -19.18
CA ILE A 334 -12.46 3.50 -19.78
C ILE A 334 -11.95 3.82 -21.18
#